data_AF-M4SVV5-F1
#
_entry.id   AF-M4SVV5-F1
#
_cell.length_a   1.000
_cell.length_b   1.000
_cell.length_c   1.000
_cell.angle_alpha   90.00
_cell.angle_beta   90.00
_cell.angle_gamma   90.00
#
_symmetry.space_group_name_H-M   'P 1'
#
loop_
_entity.id
_entity.type
_entity.pdbx_description
1 polymer ?
#
loop_
_entity_poly.entity_id
_entity_poly.type
_entity_poly.pdbx_seq_one_letter_code
_entity_poly.pdbx_strand_id
1 'polypeptide(L)'
;MQAEMFRRILAAAMIAMYWQLWPQQQALANDTNAVNVADLELLCHIMNFHGADDGGLDDGDLETDQTDELEKLNMSLSIPSWQERFPKEVTDDDPDPDYCKAAKPKQNCIQAWNKWKKEAAALKHPGSFPTKALQTAAKLTSPAGATARLAIANLLEQANSLRTEYSINVRPEITAAKQVQRGTIQHAIFAKAGDSSAPGKRCAAELQTDRLTSCKADKAAATVCGTALCICAKDSDGQSGDLCSGGTSNTALVYSGAPNPGEVFESIWTKCGQAQAGKLTSRRLTHLIRAFRARLQTKAHASGAVVLYGTAPSNNDCGSENNKGCACFTLLSATKASSEIKR
;
A
#
# COMPACT_ATOMS: atom_id res chain seq x y z
N MET A 1 -24.68 -0.95 -49.24
CA MET A 1 -25.04 -2.26 -48.68
C MET A 1 -24.16 -2.69 -47.48
N GLN A 2 -22.84 -2.47 -47.48
CA GLN A 2 -21.95 -2.88 -46.37
C GLN A 2 -22.11 -2.07 -45.05
N ALA A 3 -22.34 -0.76 -45.12
CA ALA A 3 -22.45 0.10 -43.92
C ALA A 3 -23.70 -0.21 -43.06
N GLU A 4 -24.79 -0.60 -43.71
CA GLU A 4 -26.06 -0.91 -43.05
C GLU A 4 -26.05 -2.29 -42.39
N MET A 5 -25.31 -3.23 -42.99
CA MET A 5 -25.04 -4.54 -42.43
C MET A 5 -24.15 -4.42 -41.17
N PHE A 6 -23.13 -3.56 -41.20
CA PHE A 6 -22.26 -3.30 -40.04
C PHE A 6 -23.02 -2.65 -38.86
N ARG A 7 -23.93 -1.72 -39.14
CA ARG A 7 -24.76 -1.07 -38.12
C ARG A 7 -25.73 -2.03 -37.45
N ARG A 8 -26.28 -2.99 -38.22
CA ARG A 8 -27.14 -4.06 -37.70
C ARG A 8 -26.37 -5.10 -36.88
N ILE A 9 -25.14 -5.42 -37.28
CA ILE A 9 -24.26 -6.34 -36.52
C ILE A 9 -23.83 -5.70 -35.19
N LEU A 10 -23.48 -4.41 -35.18
CA LEU A 10 -23.14 -3.68 -33.94
C LEU A 10 -24.33 -3.55 -32.99
N ALA A 11 -25.53 -3.25 -33.52
CA ALA A 11 -26.74 -3.21 -32.71
C ALA A 11 -27.11 -4.59 -32.13
N ALA A 12 -26.98 -5.66 -32.93
CA ALA A 12 -27.23 -7.03 -32.47
C ALA A 12 -26.20 -7.50 -31.43
N ALA A 13 -24.92 -7.12 -31.56
CA ALA A 13 -23.89 -7.44 -30.58
C ALA A 13 -24.11 -6.71 -29.24
N MET A 14 -24.54 -5.45 -29.26
CA MET A 14 -24.89 -4.69 -28.05
C MET A 14 -26.13 -5.27 -27.34
N ILE A 15 -27.13 -5.74 -28.10
CA ILE A 15 -28.32 -6.40 -27.54
C ILE A 15 -27.96 -7.79 -26.99
N ALA A 16 -27.12 -8.57 -27.69
CA ALA A 16 -26.68 -9.88 -27.22
C ALA A 16 -25.82 -9.81 -25.94
N MET A 17 -24.96 -8.79 -25.81
CA MET A 17 -24.22 -8.52 -24.56
C MET A 17 -25.17 -8.15 -23.40
N TYR A 18 -26.26 -7.42 -23.69
CA TYR A 18 -27.30 -7.12 -22.69
C TYR A 18 -28.03 -8.38 -22.20
N TRP A 19 -28.28 -9.36 -23.08
CA TRP A 19 -28.98 -10.61 -22.72
C TRP A 19 -28.10 -11.61 -21.98
N GLN A 20 -26.78 -11.62 -22.23
CA GLN A 20 -25.84 -12.51 -21.53
C GLN A 20 -25.47 -12.04 -20.11
N LEU A 21 -25.80 -10.80 -19.76
CA LEU A 21 -25.63 -10.24 -18.41
C LEU A 21 -26.86 -10.44 -17.51
N TRP A 22 -27.97 -11.00 -18.03
CA TRP A 22 -29.25 -11.02 -17.32
C TRP A 22 -29.37 -12.03 -16.14
N PRO A 23 -28.69 -13.20 -16.08
CA PRO A 23 -28.82 -14.07 -14.92
C PRO A 23 -27.89 -13.72 -13.75
N GLN A 24 -27.11 -12.63 -13.81
CA GLN A 24 -26.37 -12.10 -12.64
C GLN A 24 -27.09 -10.94 -11.95
N GLN A 25 -28.42 -10.91 -12.00
CA GLN A 25 -29.19 -10.20 -10.98
C GLN A 25 -29.07 -10.97 -9.66
N GLN A 26 -27.92 -10.84 -8.98
CA GLN A 26 -27.93 -10.87 -7.52
C GLN A 26 -29.05 -9.93 -7.11
N ALA A 27 -29.92 -10.33 -6.18
CA ALA A 27 -31.03 -9.51 -5.70
C ALA A 27 -30.49 -8.14 -5.29
N LEU A 28 -30.55 -7.17 -6.22
CA LEU A 28 -30.20 -5.79 -5.96
C LEU A 28 -31.16 -5.35 -4.85
N ALA A 29 -30.63 -4.77 -3.78
CA ALA A 29 -31.49 -4.21 -2.74
C ALA A 29 -32.43 -3.16 -3.39
N ASN A 30 -33.57 -2.86 -2.76
CA ASN A 30 -34.45 -1.79 -3.23
C ASN A 30 -33.75 -0.43 -3.00
N ASP A 31 -32.84 -0.11 -3.91
CA ASP A 31 -31.88 0.99 -3.85
C ASP A 31 -32.38 2.17 -4.70
N THR A 32 -33.70 2.41 -4.75
CA THR A 32 -34.34 3.46 -5.58
C THR A 32 -33.75 4.86 -5.33
N ASN A 33 -33.14 5.08 -4.15
CA ASN A 33 -32.54 6.36 -3.74
C ASN A 33 -31.01 6.33 -3.65
N ALA A 34 -30.35 5.25 -4.09
CA ALA A 34 -28.90 5.06 -4.02
C ALA A 34 -28.16 5.84 -5.12
N VAL A 35 -28.31 7.17 -5.09
CA VAL A 35 -27.82 8.09 -6.12
C VAL A 35 -26.29 8.22 -6.14
N ASN A 36 -25.61 7.82 -5.07
CA ASN A 36 -24.16 8.01 -4.89
C ASN A 36 -23.35 6.71 -4.94
N VAL A 37 -23.91 5.58 -5.43
CA VAL A 37 -23.22 4.26 -5.49
C VAL A 37 -21.87 4.35 -6.19
N ALA A 38 -21.84 4.93 -7.40
CA ALA A 38 -20.62 5.01 -8.21
C ALA A 38 -19.58 5.95 -7.58
N ASP A 39 -20.04 6.98 -6.87
CA ASP A 39 -19.17 7.92 -6.16
C ASP A 39 -18.59 7.26 -4.90
N LEU A 40 -19.38 6.45 -4.19
CA LEU A 40 -18.90 5.63 -3.09
C LEU A 40 -17.90 4.57 -3.57
N GLU A 41 -18.16 3.89 -4.69
CA GLU A 41 -17.27 2.84 -5.23
C GLU A 41 -15.86 3.37 -5.47
N LEU A 42 -15.74 4.59 -6.02
CA LEU A 42 -14.44 5.24 -6.17
C LEU A 42 -13.77 5.50 -4.81
N LEU A 43 -14.52 5.99 -3.82
CA LEU A 43 -13.99 6.18 -2.47
C LEU A 43 -13.59 4.84 -1.82
N CYS A 44 -14.32 3.75 -2.05
CA CYS A 44 -13.96 2.41 -1.60
C CYS A 44 -12.60 1.97 -2.16
N HIS A 45 -12.34 2.22 -3.44
CA HIS A 45 -11.02 1.94 -4.02
C HIS A 45 -9.88 2.76 -3.39
N ILE A 46 -10.15 3.98 -2.93
CA ILE A 46 -9.19 4.81 -2.19
C ILE A 46 -9.02 4.29 -0.76
N MET A 47 -10.11 3.98 -0.07
CA MET A 47 -10.11 3.45 1.30
C MET A 47 -9.36 2.12 1.42
N ASN A 48 -9.47 1.26 0.41
CA ASN A 48 -8.79 -0.04 0.38
C ASN A 48 -7.26 0.08 0.24
N PHE A 49 -6.69 1.28 0.05
CA PHE A 49 -5.25 1.48 0.21
C PHE A 49 -4.75 1.21 1.63
N HIS A 50 -5.60 1.35 2.64
CA HIS A 50 -5.22 1.08 4.02
C HIS A 50 -4.73 -0.37 4.23
N GLY A 51 -5.33 -1.33 3.51
CA GLY A 51 -4.98 -2.75 3.58
C GLY A 51 -4.14 -3.24 2.40
N ALA A 52 -3.61 -2.33 1.58
CA ALA A 52 -2.82 -2.72 0.43
C ALA A 52 -1.46 -3.29 0.86
N ASP A 53 -1.06 -4.37 0.20
CA ASP A 53 0.31 -4.92 0.24
C ASP A 53 1.31 -3.79 -0.03
N ASP A 54 2.23 -3.62 0.92
CA ASP A 54 3.27 -2.61 0.92
C ASP A 54 4.52 -3.07 0.18
N GLY A 55 4.53 -4.26 -0.42
CA GLY A 55 5.63 -4.72 -1.30
C GLY A 55 5.82 -3.88 -2.58
N GLY A 56 5.05 -2.80 -2.77
CA GLY A 56 5.35 -1.73 -3.74
C GLY A 56 6.24 -0.60 -3.17
N LEU A 57 6.47 -0.61 -1.86
CA LEU A 57 7.42 0.26 -1.16
C LEU A 57 8.70 -0.53 -0.93
N ASP A 58 9.84 0.15 -1.01
CA ASP A 58 11.14 -0.47 -0.73
C ASP A 58 11.19 -0.92 0.74
N ASP A 59 11.45 -2.22 0.94
CA ASP A 59 11.59 -2.81 2.28
C ASP A 59 12.95 -2.48 2.92
N GLY A 60 13.84 -1.83 2.17
CA GLY A 60 15.17 -1.45 2.61
C GLY A 60 16.06 -2.67 2.82
N ASP A 61 15.80 -3.76 2.10
CA ASP A 61 16.62 -4.95 2.16
C ASP A 61 17.66 -4.92 1.03
N LEU A 62 18.91 -5.19 1.38
CA LEU A 62 19.99 -5.34 0.40
C LEU A 62 20.04 -6.78 -0.10
N GLU A 63 20.18 -6.93 -1.40
CA GLU A 63 20.53 -8.20 -2.04
C GLU A 63 21.91 -8.68 -1.54
N THR A 64 22.03 -9.95 -1.17
CA THR A 64 23.27 -10.52 -0.60
C THR A 64 24.05 -11.40 -1.57
N ASP A 65 23.49 -11.68 -2.75
CA ASP A 65 24.01 -12.66 -3.71
C ASP A 65 25.49 -12.43 -4.05
N GLN A 66 25.90 -11.19 -4.29
CA GLN A 66 27.30 -10.84 -4.59
C GLN A 66 28.25 -11.09 -3.41
N THR A 67 27.80 -10.80 -2.18
CA THR A 67 28.62 -11.05 -0.98
C THR A 67 28.74 -12.54 -0.73
N ASP A 68 27.64 -13.29 -0.89
CA ASP A 68 27.63 -14.74 -0.77
C ASP A 68 28.51 -15.41 -1.84
N GLU A 69 28.56 -14.86 -3.07
CA GLU A 69 29.50 -15.30 -4.10
C GLU A 69 30.97 -15.03 -3.73
N LEU A 70 31.28 -13.88 -3.15
CA LEU A 70 32.62 -13.55 -2.67
C LEU A 70 33.07 -14.46 -1.51
N GLU A 71 32.17 -14.78 -0.58
CA GLU A 71 32.46 -15.67 0.56
C GLU A 71 32.73 -17.10 0.10
N LYS A 72 31.90 -17.60 -0.83
CA LYS A 72 32.18 -18.83 -1.57
C LYS A 72 33.58 -18.75 -2.16
N LEU A 73 33.87 -17.75 -3.00
CA LEU A 73 35.17 -17.57 -3.67
C LEU A 73 36.35 -17.60 -2.69
N ASN A 74 36.21 -16.91 -1.55
CA ASN A 74 37.18 -16.91 -0.47
C ASN A 74 37.46 -18.31 0.10
N MET A 75 36.42 -19.12 0.32
CA MET A 75 36.57 -20.50 0.76
C MET A 75 37.31 -21.35 -0.29
N SER A 76 36.99 -21.22 -1.59
CA SER A 76 37.70 -21.96 -2.65
C SER A 76 39.17 -21.61 -2.81
N LEU A 77 39.54 -20.35 -2.53
CA LEU A 77 40.91 -19.85 -2.64
C LEU A 77 41.71 -20.07 -1.34
N SER A 78 41.06 -20.50 -0.28
CA SER A 78 41.69 -20.83 0.99
C SER A 78 42.76 -21.90 0.82
N ILE A 79 43.80 -21.86 1.66
CA ILE A 79 44.85 -22.88 1.62
C ILE A 79 44.27 -24.27 1.94
N PRO A 80 44.84 -25.36 1.38
CA PRO A 80 44.32 -26.71 1.61
C PRO A 80 44.17 -27.07 3.10
N SER A 81 45.15 -26.71 3.92
CA SER A 81 45.13 -26.97 5.37
C SER A 81 44.02 -26.23 6.13
N TRP A 82 43.44 -25.17 5.54
CA TRP A 82 42.26 -24.50 6.07
C TRP A 82 40.99 -25.23 5.64
N GLN A 83 40.88 -25.55 4.34
CA GLN A 83 39.72 -26.28 3.80
C GLN A 83 39.54 -27.66 4.46
N GLU A 84 40.65 -28.35 4.79
CA GLU A 84 40.66 -29.66 5.45
C GLU A 84 40.13 -29.65 6.89
N ARG A 85 39.97 -28.47 7.51
CA ARG A 85 39.34 -28.35 8.85
C ARG A 85 37.83 -28.55 8.81
N PHE A 86 37.22 -28.47 7.64
CA PHE A 86 35.79 -28.56 7.45
C PHE A 86 35.38 -29.95 6.93
N PRO A 87 34.17 -30.43 7.28
CA PRO A 87 33.64 -31.69 6.78
C PRO A 87 33.45 -31.63 5.26
N LYS A 88 33.51 -32.81 4.64
CA LYS A 88 33.34 -32.95 3.17
C LYS A 88 31.89 -32.89 2.71
N GLU A 89 30.96 -33.15 3.63
CA GLU A 89 29.52 -33.14 3.41
C GLU A 89 28.89 -32.04 4.27
N VAL A 90 27.72 -31.54 3.85
CA VAL A 90 26.96 -30.58 4.64
C VAL A 90 26.51 -31.27 5.93
N THR A 91 26.86 -30.68 7.08
CA THR A 91 26.47 -31.16 8.40
C THR A 91 25.70 -30.08 9.17
N ASP A 92 24.92 -30.51 10.16
CA ASP A 92 24.17 -29.63 11.05
C ASP A 92 25.06 -28.59 11.73
N ASP A 93 24.51 -27.41 12.01
CA ASP A 93 25.23 -26.31 12.64
C ASP A 93 25.83 -26.73 13.99
N ASP A 94 27.10 -26.38 14.19
CA ASP A 94 27.83 -26.62 15.41
C ASP A 94 27.56 -25.43 16.35
N PRO A 95 26.85 -25.64 17.48
CA PRO A 95 26.52 -24.55 18.38
C PRO A 95 27.71 -24.06 19.21
N ASP A 96 28.80 -24.82 19.31
CA ASP A 96 29.98 -24.44 20.09
C ASP A 96 31.31 -25.00 19.52
N PRO A 97 31.71 -24.59 18.30
CA PRO A 97 32.93 -25.06 17.66
C PRO A 97 34.18 -24.71 18.47
N ASP A 98 35.06 -25.70 18.62
CA ASP A 98 36.34 -25.58 19.34
C ASP A 98 37.17 -24.37 18.88
N TYR A 99 37.14 -24.07 17.58
CA TYR A 99 37.82 -22.92 16.97
C TYR A 99 37.40 -21.58 17.59
N CYS A 100 36.15 -21.46 18.02
CA CYS A 100 35.57 -20.21 18.50
C CYS A 100 35.64 -20.01 20.01
N LYS A 101 36.20 -20.97 20.78
CA LYS A 101 36.25 -20.90 22.24
C LYS A 101 36.92 -19.62 22.79
N ALA A 102 37.97 -19.15 22.13
CA ALA A 102 38.71 -17.95 22.52
C ALA A 102 38.25 -16.67 21.79
N ALA A 103 37.31 -16.78 20.84
CA ALA A 103 36.90 -15.66 20.01
C ALA A 103 36.04 -14.66 20.79
N LYS A 104 36.27 -13.36 20.54
CA LYS A 104 35.44 -12.26 21.06
C LYS A 104 35.08 -11.33 19.90
N PRO A 105 33.79 -11.18 19.52
CA PRO A 105 32.60 -11.84 20.08
C PRO A 105 32.49 -13.32 19.67
N LYS A 106 32.20 -14.21 20.63
CA LYS A 106 32.08 -15.66 20.39
C LYS A 106 31.01 -15.98 19.33
N GLN A 107 29.85 -15.32 19.41
CA GLN A 107 28.72 -15.58 18.52
C GLN A 107 29.04 -15.32 17.04
N ASN A 108 29.79 -14.25 16.74
CA ASN A 108 30.16 -13.92 15.36
C ASN A 108 31.08 -15.00 14.78
N CYS A 109 31.99 -15.54 15.58
CA CYS A 109 32.83 -16.66 15.17
C CYS A 109 31.99 -17.91 14.90
N ILE A 110 31.03 -18.25 15.77
CA ILE A 110 30.16 -19.43 15.58
C ILE A 110 29.37 -19.32 14.27
N GLN A 111 28.80 -18.14 13.99
CA GLN A 111 28.08 -17.89 12.74
C GLN A 111 28.99 -18.04 11.52
N ALA A 112 30.16 -17.39 11.55
CA ALA A 112 31.14 -17.49 10.48
C ALA A 112 31.64 -18.92 10.27
N TRP A 113 31.93 -19.65 11.34
CA TRP A 113 32.38 -21.04 11.29
C TRP A 113 31.37 -21.95 10.60
N ASN A 114 30.10 -21.86 10.98
CA ASN A 114 29.05 -22.67 10.37
C ASN A 114 28.79 -22.29 8.91
N LYS A 115 28.95 -21.01 8.55
CA LYS A 115 28.91 -20.57 7.15
C LYS A 115 30.05 -21.19 6.33
N TRP A 116 31.29 -21.03 6.81
CA TRP A 116 32.48 -21.62 6.19
C TRP A 116 32.38 -23.14 6.04
N LYS A 117 31.82 -23.82 7.06
CA LYS A 117 31.57 -25.26 7.03
C LYS A 117 30.67 -25.67 5.85
N LYS A 118 29.57 -24.96 5.65
CA LYS A 118 28.61 -25.20 4.55
C LYS A 118 29.26 -24.90 3.19
N GLU A 119 30.00 -23.79 3.08
CA GLU A 119 30.70 -23.41 1.85
C GLU A 119 31.81 -24.41 1.48
N ALA A 120 32.59 -24.87 2.46
CA ALA A 120 33.66 -25.84 2.25
C ALA A 120 33.13 -27.21 1.81
N ALA A 121 32.01 -27.66 2.39
CA ALA A 121 31.30 -28.85 1.94
C ALA A 121 30.79 -28.67 0.50
N ALA A 122 30.21 -27.51 0.18
CA ALA A 122 29.72 -27.22 -1.17
C ALA A 122 30.84 -27.30 -2.24
N LEU A 123 32.09 -26.96 -1.91
CA LEU A 123 33.23 -27.08 -2.84
C LEU A 123 33.40 -28.50 -3.42
N LYS A 124 32.93 -29.55 -2.74
CA LYS A 124 33.12 -30.94 -3.18
C LYS A 124 32.10 -31.40 -4.22
N HIS A 125 31.06 -30.63 -4.48
CA HIS A 125 30.06 -30.95 -5.49
C HIS A 125 30.32 -30.19 -6.81
N PRO A 126 30.40 -30.87 -7.97
CA PRO A 126 30.60 -30.19 -9.26
C PRO A 126 29.49 -29.18 -9.56
N GLY A 127 29.86 -27.96 -9.97
CA GLY A 127 28.90 -26.92 -10.40
C GLY A 127 28.29 -26.07 -9.28
N SER A 128 28.61 -26.32 -8.01
CA SER A 128 28.14 -25.55 -6.85
C SER A 128 28.79 -24.16 -6.70
N PHE A 129 29.66 -23.77 -7.67
CA PHE A 129 30.58 -22.66 -7.50
C PHE A 129 30.66 -21.76 -8.75
N PRO A 130 30.80 -20.42 -8.60
CA PRO A 130 30.72 -19.47 -9.72
C PRO A 130 31.68 -19.77 -10.88
N THR A 131 32.90 -20.22 -10.60
CA THR A 131 33.92 -20.52 -11.62
C THR A 131 33.82 -21.91 -12.21
N LYS A 132 32.96 -22.79 -11.68
CA LYS A 132 32.77 -24.21 -12.05
C LYS A 132 34.03 -25.09 -12.01
N ALA A 133 35.19 -24.55 -11.64
CA ALA A 133 36.47 -25.25 -11.54
C ALA A 133 37.26 -24.78 -10.31
N LEU A 134 37.72 -25.75 -9.50
CA LEU A 134 38.59 -25.51 -8.36
C LEU A 134 40.04 -25.35 -8.80
N GLN A 135 40.80 -24.53 -8.07
CA GLN A 135 42.23 -24.40 -8.29
C GLN A 135 42.99 -25.58 -7.65
N THR A 136 44.10 -25.97 -8.27
CA THR A 136 44.99 -27.02 -7.72
C THR A 136 45.67 -26.53 -6.44
N ALA A 137 46.03 -27.45 -5.54
CA ALA A 137 46.78 -27.14 -4.31
C ALA A 137 48.05 -26.30 -4.57
N ALA A 138 48.82 -26.61 -5.61
CA ALA A 138 50.03 -25.86 -5.98
C ALA A 138 49.74 -24.39 -6.35
N LYS A 139 48.61 -24.11 -7.00
CA LYS A 139 48.19 -22.74 -7.31
C LYS A 139 47.71 -22.01 -6.06
N LEU A 140 46.98 -22.68 -5.18
CA LEU A 140 46.49 -22.10 -3.92
C LEU A 140 47.64 -21.70 -2.98
N THR A 141 48.75 -22.44 -2.96
CA THR A 141 49.93 -22.12 -2.13
C THR A 141 50.94 -21.20 -2.83
N SER A 142 50.74 -20.88 -4.11
CA SER A 142 51.62 -19.99 -4.87
C SER A 142 51.46 -18.51 -4.44
N PRO A 143 52.43 -17.63 -4.79
CA PRO A 143 52.28 -16.18 -4.60
C PRO A 143 51.00 -15.61 -5.22
N ALA A 144 50.63 -16.06 -6.42
CA ALA A 144 49.40 -15.64 -7.08
C ALA A 144 48.14 -16.05 -6.29
N GLY A 145 48.14 -17.25 -5.71
CA GLY A 145 47.07 -17.71 -4.81
C GLY A 145 46.98 -16.90 -3.53
N ALA A 146 48.11 -16.49 -2.96
CA ALA A 146 48.15 -15.59 -1.81
C ALA A 146 47.62 -14.19 -2.13
N THR A 147 48.02 -13.60 -3.26
CA THR A 147 47.49 -12.31 -3.73
C THR A 147 45.99 -12.37 -3.98
N ALA A 148 45.49 -13.45 -4.61
CA ALA A 148 44.07 -13.62 -4.86
C ALA A 148 43.26 -13.69 -3.56
N ARG A 149 43.73 -14.45 -2.55
CA ARG A 149 43.08 -14.48 -1.23
C ARG A 149 43.04 -13.10 -0.57
N LEU A 150 44.14 -12.36 -0.60
CA LEU A 150 44.19 -11.01 -0.02
C LEU A 150 43.23 -10.05 -0.73
N ALA A 151 43.14 -10.12 -2.06
CA ALA A 151 42.22 -9.30 -2.83
C ALA A 151 40.75 -9.62 -2.48
N ILE A 152 40.38 -10.90 -2.41
CA ILE A 152 39.02 -11.30 -2.01
C ILE A 152 38.71 -10.94 -0.56
N ALA A 153 39.66 -11.13 0.36
CA ALA A 153 39.48 -10.73 1.76
C ALA A 153 39.20 -9.22 1.88
N ASN A 154 39.92 -8.39 1.13
CA ASN A 154 39.70 -6.94 1.10
C ASN A 154 38.33 -6.58 0.49
N LEU A 155 37.93 -7.22 -0.61
CA LEU A 155 36.60 -7.02 -1.19
C LEU A 155 35.48 -7.43 -0.22
N LEU A 156 35.66 -8.53 0.52
CA LEU A 156 34.72 -8.97 1.54
C LEU A 156 34.64 -8.01 2.72
N GLU A 157 35.75 -7.43 3.15
CA GLU A 157 35.77 -6.40 4.18
C GLU A 157 35.01 -5.15 3.73
N GLN A 158 35.27 -4.68 2.51
CA GLN A 158 34.55 -3.54 1.92
C GLN A 158 33.05 -3.81 1.77
N ALA A 159 32.67 -4.98 1.25
CA ALA A 159 31.27 -5.37 1.09
C ALA A 159 30.55 -5.45 2.45
N ASN A 160 31.19 -6.03 3.46
CA ASN A 160 30.62 -6.09 4.81
C ASN A 160 30.54 -4.71 5.48
N SER A 161 31.53 -3.84 5.25
CA SER A 161 31.51 -2.46 5.72
C SER A 161 30.33 -1.70 5.12
N LEU A 162 30.15 -1.77 3.79
CA LEU A 162 29.04 -1.12 3.10
C LEU A 162 27.68 -1.65 3.56
N ARG A 163 27.55 -2.97 3.74
CA ARG A 163 26.31 -3.59 4.27
C ARG A 163 26.02 -3.13 5.68
N THR A 164 27.05 -3.01 6.52
CA THR A 164 26.91 -2.52 7.89
C THR A 164 26.49 -1.05 7.88
N GLU A 165 27.13 -0.22 7.07
CA GLU A 165 26.80 1.20 6.92
C GLU A 165 25.36 1.37 6.43
N TYR A 166 24.95 0.65 5.39
CA TYR A 166 23.57 0.66 4.91
C TYR A 166 22.58 0.24 6.00
N SER A 167 22.87 -0.84 6.72
CA SER A 167 21.97 -1.35 7.78
C SER A 167 21.84 -0.38 8.94
N ILE A 168 22.88 0.41 9.25
CA ILE A 168 22.88 1.36 10.36
C ILE A 168 22.29 2.71 9.94
N ASN A 169 22.64 3.20 8.74
CA ASN A 169 22.33 4.57 8.33
C ASN A 169 21.15 4.66 7.37
N VAL A 170 21.03 3.74 6.40
CA VAL A 170 20.07 3.88 5.28
C VAL A 170 18.78 3.12 5.53
N ARG A 171 18.87 1.85 5.94
CA ARG A 171 17.69 1.00 6.20
C ARG A 171 16.72 1.60 7.23
N PRO A 172 17.18 2.21 8.35
CA PRO A 172 16.28 2.85 9.29
C PRO A 172 15.55 4.05 8.69
N GLU A 173 16.21 4.83 7.82
CA GLU A 173 15.59 5.97 7.13
C GLU A 173 14.50 5.51 6.16
N ILE A 174 14.74 4.46 5.37
CA ILE A 174 13.74 3.86 4.48
C ILE A 174 12.54 3.37 5.30
N THR A 175 12.81 2.65 6.40
CA THR A 175 11.77 2.13 7.30
C THR A 175 10.94 3.28 7.91
N ALA A 176 11.61 4.34 8.37
CA ALA A 176 10.95 5.51 8.94
C ALA A 176 10.09 6.23 7.90
N ALA A 177 10.60 6.43 6.68
CA ALA A 177 9.86 7.02 5.57
C ALA A 177 8.61 6.20 5.23
N LYS A 178 8.72 4.87 5.21
CA LYS A 178 7.60 3.95 4.98
C LYS A 178 6.52 4.09 6.06
N GLN A 179 6.90 4.21 7.34
CA GLN A 179 5.94 4.44 8.43
C GLN A 179 5.26 5.81 8.35
N VAL A 180 6.02 6.87 8.03
CA VAL A 180 5.46 8.21 7.82
C VAL A 180 4.43 8.19 6.69
N GLN A 181 4.77 7.59 5.54
CA GLN A 181 3.86 7.46 4.41
C GLN A 181 2.57 6.70 4.77
N ARG A 182 2.68 5.59 5.51
CA ARG A 182 1.52 4.87 6.03
C ARG A 182 0.65 5.75 6.92
N GLY A 183 1.27 6.48 7.86
CA GLY A 183 0.57 7.42 8.74
C GLY A 183 -0.16 8.52 7.98
N THR A 184 0.47 9.09 6.94
CA THR A 184 -0.14 10.11 6.07
C THR A 184 -1.35 9.56 5.31
N ILE A 185 -1.23 8.37 4.72
CA ILE A 185 -2.33 7.73 3.98
C ILE A 185 -3.48 7.40 4.94
N GLN A 186 -3.18 6.83 6.11
CA GLN A 186 -4.18 6.57 7.15
C GLN A 186 -4.89 7.85 7.59
N HIS A 187 -4.16 8.93 7.81
CA HIS A 187 -4.75 10.20 8.20
C HIS A 187 -5.66 10.78 7.09
N ALA A 188 -5.22 10.74 5.84
CA ALA A 188 -6.03 11.19 4.71
C ALA A 188 -7.32 10.37 4.54
N ILE A 189 -7.28 9.08 4.85
CA ILE A 189 -8.45 8.21 4.77
C ILE A 189 -9.38 8.39 5.97
N PHE A 190 -8.84 8.35 7.20
CA PHE A 190 -9.60 8.16 8.44
C PHE A 190 -9.66 9.37 9.37
N ALA A 191 -9.00 10.48 9.02
CA ALA A 191 -8.80 11.65 9.89
C ALA A 191 -7.99 11.37 11.17
N LYS A 192 -7.25 10.27 11.22
CA LYS A 192 -6.33 9.93 12.31
C LYS A 192 -5.16 9.10 11.79
N ALA A 193 -3.98 9.33 12.37
CA ALA A 193 -2.83 8.47 12.11
C ALA A 193 -2.95 7.17 12.94
N GLY A 194 -2.40 6.06 12.43
CA GLY A 194 -2.29 4.80 13.18
C GLY A 194 -3.46 3.83 13.00
N ASP A 195 -3.53 2.86 13.92
CA ASP A 195 -4.37 1.67 13.79
C ASP A 195 -5.87 2.02 13.71
N SER A 196 -6.41 1.86 12.50
CA SER A 196 -7.84 1.97 12.21
C SER A 196 -8.54 0.60 12.32
N SER A 197 -7.93 -0.39 12.98
CA SER A 197 -8.51 -1.74 13.13
C SER A 197 -9.82 -1.74 13.93
N ALA A 198 -9.92 -0.89 14.96
CA ALA A 198 -11.04 -0.88 15.90
C ALA A 198 -12.39 -0.53 15.22
N PRO A 199 -13.35 -1.47 15.17
CA PRO A 199 -14.69 -1.20 14.68
C PRO A 199 -15.37 -0.09 15.49
N GLY A 200 -16.13 0.77 14.81
CA GLY A 200 -16.95 1.85 15.38
C GLY A 200 -16.15 3.13 15.62
N LYS A 201 -14.84 3.11 15.39
CA LYS A 201 -13.93 4.22 15.70
C LYS A 201 -12.97 4.53 14.55
N ARG A 202 -13.22 3.99 13.35
CA ARG A 202 -12.30 4.17 12.22
C ARG A 202 -12.25 5.60 11.75
N CYS A 203 -13.41 6.21 11.50
CA CYS A 203 -13.48 7.59 11.04
C CYS A 203 -13.51 8.58 12.21
N ALA A 204 -12.57 9.53 12.21
CA ALA A 204 -12.48 10.63 13.16
C ALA A 204 -12.75 11.99 12.51
N ALA A 205 -13.51 12.01 11.40
CA ALA A 205 -13.81 13.23 10.66
C ALA A 205 -14.46 14.29 11.56
N GLU A 206 -14.01 15.54 11.43
CA GLU A 206 -14.54 16.67 12.21
C GLU A 206 -15.93 17.04 11.69
N LEU A 207 -16.96 16.75 12.50
CA LEU A 207 -18.33 17.22 12.27
C LEU A 207 -18.56 18.58 12.92
N GLN A 208 -19.44 19.36 12.31
CA GLN A 208 -19.98 20.63 12.81
C GLN A 208 -21.44 20.42 13.21
N THR A 209 -22.21 21.51 13.37
CA THR A 209 -23.60 21.46 13.86
C THR A 209 -24.58 20.76 12.92
N ASP A 210 -24.28 20.73 11.63
CA ASP A 210 -25.16 20.21 10.57
C ASP A 210 -24.37 19.73 9.34
N ARG A 211 -25.07 19.11 8.39
CA ARG A 211 -24.49 18.62 7.13
C ARG A 211 -23.84 19.73 6.29
N LEU A 212 -24.53 20.86 6.15
CA LEU A 212 -24.09 22.01 5.34
C LEU A 212 -22.71 22.52 5.77
N THR A 213 -22.49 22.60 7.07
CA THR A 213 -21.24 23.10 7.67
C THR A 213 -20.18 22.00 7.80
N SER A 214 -20.58 20.74 8.02
CA SER A 214 -19.66 19.61 8.16
C SER A 214 -19.07 19.16 6.82
N CYS A 215 -19.86 19.16 5.75
CA CYS A 215 -19.51 18.57 4.46
C CYS A 215 -18.71 19.50 3.55
N LYS A 216 -17.72 20.18 4.14
CA LYS A 216 -16.77 21.07 3.47
C LYS A 216 -15.35 20.49 3.53
N ALA A 217 -14.54 20.85 2.53
CA ALA A 217 -13.19 20.33 2.36
C ALA A 217 -12.19 20.70 3.47
N ASP A 218 -12.53 21.67 4.32
CA ASP A 218 -11.78 22.08 5.51
C ASP A 218 -12.35 21.49 6.81
N LYS A 219 -13.37 20.63 6.71
CA LYS A 219 -14.07 19.93 7.79
C LYS A 219 -14.11 18.43 7.52
N ALA A 220 -15.27 17.77 7.59
CA ALA A 220 -15.37 16.33 7.42
C ALA A 220 -14.85 15.86 6.05
N ALA A 221 -15.17 16.61 4.99
CA ALA A 221 -14.75 16.27 3.62
C ALA A 221 -13.26 16.52 3.33
N ALA A 222 -12.48 16.95 4.33
CA ALA A 222 -11.01 16.95 4.25
C ALA A 222 -10.44 15.52 4.13
N THR A 223 -11.23 14.49 4.49
CA THR A 223 -10.81 13.09 4.49
C THR A 223 -11.74 12.21 3.67
N VAL A 224 -11.25 11.03 3.29
CA VAL A 224 -12.03 10.07 2.49
C VAL A 224 -13.22 9.54 3.28
N CYS A 225 -13.04 9.20 4.56
CA CYS A 225 -14.11 8.69 5.41
C CYS A 225 -15.18 9.75 5.65
N GLY A 226 -14.80 11.00 5.90
CA GLY A 226 -15.75 12.09 6.07
C GLY A 226 -16.46 12.47 4.76
N THR A 227 -15.77 12.39 3.61
CA THR A 227 -16.42 12.53 2.30
C THR A 227 -17.45 11.42 2.07
N ALA A 228 -17.12 10.18 2.43
CA ALA A 228 -18.05 9.05 2.33
C ALA A 228 -19.27 9.23 3.24
N LEU A 229 -19.07 9.68 4.49
CA LEU A 229 -20.17 10.07 5.38
C LEU A 229 -21.05 11.15 4.72
N CYS A 230 -20.45 12.19 4.15
CA CYS A 230 -21.18 13.29 3.50
C CYS A 230 -22.01 12.90 2.29
N ILE A 231 -21.68 11.82 1.58
CA ILE A 231 -22.46 11.37 0.42
C ILE A 231 -23.37 10.18 0.73
N CYS A 232 -23.09 9.38 1.76
CA CYS A 232 -23.80 8.13 2.03
C CYS A 232 -24.60 8.11 3.34
N ALA A 233 -24.20 8.88 4.33
CA ALA A 233 -24.90 8.89 5.60
C ALA A 233 -26.24 9.60 5.47
N LYS A 234 -27.25 9.02 6.12
CA LYS A 234 -28.51 9.71 6.36
C LYS A 234 -28.29 10.75 7.44
N ASP A 235 -28.84 11.92 7.20
CA ASP A 235 -29.07 12.88 8.28
C ASP A 235 -30.25 12.37 9.15
N SER A 236 -30.17 12.57 10.47
CA SER A 236 -31.33 12.33 11.36
C SER A 236 -32.50 13.25 11.01
N ASP A 237 -32.23 14.42 10.42
CA ASP A 237 -33.23 15.41 10.05
C ASP A 237 -33.38 15.52 8.52
N GLY A 238 -34.56 15.21 8.00
CA GLY A 238 -34.93 15.51 6.61
C GLY A 238 -34.49 14.50 5.54
N GLN A 239 -33.95 13.33 5.92
CA GLN A 239 -33.62 12.25 4.98
C GLN A 239 -34.26 10.91 5.34
N SER A 240 -34.96 10.29 4.39
CA SER A 240 -35.55 8.96 4.56
C SER A 240 -34.95 7.89 3.65
N GLY A 241 -34.36 8.27 2.51
CA GLY A 241 -33.77 7.31 1.58
C GLY A 241 -32.31 6.93 1.84
N ASP A 242 -31.94 5.76 1.36
CA ASP A 242 -30.57 5.24 1.39
C ASP A 242 -29.75 5.85 0.25
N LEU A 243 -28.80 6.74 0.57
CA LEU A 243 -28.09 7.54 -0.45
C LEU A 243 -27.06 6.75 -1.27
N CYS A 244 -26.51 5.67 -0.71
CA CYS A 244 -25.52 4.81 -1.37
C CYS A 244 -25.93 3.34 -1.40
N SER A 245 -26.63 2.84 -0.38
CA SER A 245 -27.34 1.55 -0.34
C SER A 245 -27.98 1.39 1.04
N GLY A 246 -28.95 0.49 1.19
CA GLY A 246 -29.48 0.14 2.52
C GLY A 246 -28.38 -0.23 3.51
N GLY A 247 -27.37 -0.99 3.08
CA GLY A 247 -26.26 -1.42 3.93
C GLY A 247 -25.24 -0.35 4.33
N THR A 248 -25.35 0.88 3.82
CA THR A 248 -24.49 2.03 4.21
C THR A 248 -25.23 3.10 5.01
N SER A 249 -26.53 2.91 5.22
CA SER A 249 -27.45 3.95 5.71
C SER A 249 -28.33 3.44 6.85
N ASN A 250 -27.84 2.41 7.57
CA ASN A 250 -28.51 1.76 8.70
C ASN A 250 -28.58 2.63 9.96
N THR A 251 -27.62 3.53 10.13
CA THR A 251 -27.51 4.43 11.27
C THR A 251 -27.46 5.87 10.75
N ALA A 252 -28.28 6.75 11.34
CA ALA A 252 -28.24 8.17 11.02
C ALA A 252 -27.00 8.83 11.63
N LEU A 253 -26.44 9.81 10.92
CA LEU A 253 -25.34 10.62 11.37
C LEU A 253 -25.84 11.71 12.30
N VAL A 254 -25.30 11.72 13.50
CA VAL A 254 -25.52 12.76 14.50
C VAL A 254 -24.41 13.79 14.35
N TYR A 255 -24.79 15.04 14.09
CA TYR A 255 -23.86 16.15 13.89
C TYR A 255 -23.47 16.85 15.21
N SER A 256 -24.41 17.00 16.15
CA SER A 256 -24.21 17.75 17.39
C SER A 256 -24.61 16.99 18.66
N GLY A 257 -24.11 17.44 19.82
CA GLY A 257 -24.38 16.84 21.14
C GLY A 257 -23.56 15.58 21.42
N ALA A 258 -23.71 14.55 20.58
CA ALA A 258 -22.95 13.31 20.65
C ALA A 258 -22.64 12.78 19.23
N PRO A 259 -21.67 13.39 18.53
CA PRO A 259 -21.39 13.02 17.14
C PRO A 259 -20.89 11.57 17.02
N ASN A 260 -21.38 10.84 16.02
CA ASN A 260 -21.11 9.40 15.84
C ASN A 260 -20.48 9.03 14.47
N PRO A 261 -19.51 9.79 13.92
CA PRO A 261 -18.95 9.53 12.58
C PRO A 261 -18.31 8.15 12.47
N GLY A 262 -17.65 7.68 13.53
CA GLY A 262 -17.00 6.39 13.58
C GLY A 262 -17.99 5.22 13.46
N GLU A 263 -19.14 5.32 14.12
CA GLU A 263 -20.18 4.27 14.13
C GLU A 263 -20.86 4.16 12.76
N VAL A 264 -21.30 5.28 12.19
CA VAL A 264 -21.99 5.31 10.89
C VAL A 264 -21.07 4.82 9.78
N PHE A 265 -19.79 5.22 9.85
CA PHE A 265 -18.79 4.85 8.85
C PHE A 265 -18.52 3.33 8.82
N GLU A 266 -18.78 2.57 9.88
CA GLU A 266 -18.56 1.11 9.88
C GLU A 266 -19.37 0.38 8.82
N SER A 267 -20.61 0.82 8.61
CA SER A 267 -21.50 0.23 7.60
C SER A 267 -20.95 0.47 6.19
N ILE A 268 -20.47 1.69 5.94
CA ILE A 268 -19.79 2.10 4.70
C ILE A 268 -18.51 1.30 4.49
N TRP A 269 -17.66 1.23 5.52
CA TRP A 269 -16.40 0.50 5.49
C TRP A 269 -16.62 -0.99 5.17
N THR A 270 -17.59 -1.62 5.83
CA THR A 270 -17.94 -3.03 5.60
C THR A 270 -18.35 -3.29 4.16
N LYS A 271 -19.13 -2.38 3.55
CA LYS A 271 -19.47 -2.46 2.13
C LYS A 271 -18.26 -2.26 1.22
N CYS A 272 -17.40 -1.30 1.52
CA CYS A 272 -16.19 -1.06 0.75
C CYS A 272 -15.17 -2.20 0.83
N GLY A 273 -15.19 -3.00 1.90
CA GLY A 273 -14.39 -4.22 2.02
C GLY A 273 -14.70 -5.27 0.95
N GLN A 274 -15.81 -5.15 0.23
CA GLN A 274 -16.14 -6.01 -0.91
C GLN A 274 -15.39 -5.60 -2.20
N ALA A 275 -14.88 -4.37 -2.28
CA ALA A 275 -14.07 -3.93 -3.41
C ALA A 275 -12.65 -4.49 -3.33
N GLN A 276 -12.07 -4.85 -4.47
CA GLN A 276 -10.74 -5.46 -4.48
C GLN A 276 -9.65 -4.47 -4.03
N ALA A 277 -8.98 -4.81 -2.93
CA ALA A 277 -7.73 -4.15 -2.55
C ALA A 277 -6.66 -4.48 -3.60
N GLY A 278 -5.83 -3.50 -3.97
CA GLY A 278 -4.66 -3.80 -4.78
C GLY A 278 -3.47 -2.96 -4.36
N LYS A 279 -2.31 -3.32 -4.90
CA LYS A 279 -1.00 -2.84 -4.43
C LYS A 279 -0.91 -1.32 -4.36
N LEU A 280 -0.30 -0.82 -3.28
CA LEU A 280 0.01 0.59 -3.13
C LEU A 280 1.16 0.95 -4.07
N THR A 281 0.86 1.75 -5.10
CA THR A 281 1.85 2.27 -6.04
C THR A 281 1.55 3.74 -6.35
N SER A 282 2.58 4.52 -6.66
CA SER A 282 2.44 5.93 -7.07
C SER A 282 1.49 6.09 -8.27
N ARG A 283 1.58 5.18 -9.25
CA ARG A 283 0.70 5.16 -10.43
C ARG A 283 -0.77 4.99 -10.05
N ARG A 284 -1.10 4.02 -9.19
CA ARG A 284 -2.48 3.76 -8.77
C ARG A 284 -3.04 4.93 -7.95
N LEU A 285 -2.27 5.49 -7.03
CA LEU A 285 -2.68 6.64 -6.24
C LEU A 285 -2.98 7.84 -7.14
N THR A 286 -2.08 8.15 -8.09
CA THR A 286 -2.28 9.23 -9.06
C THR A 286 -3.52 9.01 -9.92
N HIS A 287 -3.77 7.78 -10.37
CA HIS A 287 -4.97 7.43 -11.15
C HIS A 287 -6.25 7.70 -10.34
N LEU A 288 -6.32 7.24 -9.09
CA LEU A 288 -7.50 7.43 -8.25
C LEU A 288 -7.75 8.90 -7.90
N ILE A 289 -6.69 9.69 -7.63
CA ILE A 289 -6.81 11.14 -7.45
C ILE A 289 -7.38 11.81 -8.71
N ARG A 290 -6.92 11.42 -9.91
CA ARG A 290 -7.46 11.94 -11.18
C ARG A 290 -8.91 11.55 -11.39
N ALA A 291 -9.27 10.29 -11.11
CA ALA A 291 -10.65 9.82 -11.19
C ALA A 291 -11.57 10.58 -10.24
N PHE A 292 -11.11 10.88 -9.02
CA PHE A 292 -11.85 11.67 -8.05
C PHE A 292 -12.08 13.10 -8.56
N ARG A 293 -11.02 13.76 -9.03
CA ARG A 293 -11.12 15.10 -9.63
C ARG A 293 -12.05 15.14 -10.83
N ALA A 294 -12.05 14.10 -11.66
CA ALA A 294 -12.92 14.02 -12.84
C ALA A 294 -14.42 13.88 -12.49
N ARG A 295 -14.75 13.42 -11.28
CA ARG A 295 -16.12 13.31 -10.78
C ARG A 295 -16.61 14.57 -10.08
N LEU A 296 -15.73 15.52 -9.77
CA LEU A 296 -16.13 16.81 -9.22
C LEU A 296 -17.02 17.55 -10.22
N GLN A 297 -18.14 18.06 -9.74
CA GLN A 297 -19.12 18.78 -10.54
C GLN A 297 -19.07 20.27 -10.18
N THR A 298 -19.00 21.13 -11.19
CA THR A 298 -19.24 22.57 -10.99
C THR A 298 -20.72 22.87 -11.15
N LYS A 299 -21.31 23.54 -10.16
CA LYS A 299 -22.73 23.94 -10.15
C LYS A 299 -22.86 25.43 -9.91
N ALA A 300 -23.94 26.03 -10.41
CA ALA A 300 -24.29 27.40 -10.07
C ALA A 300 -24.94 27.44 -8.67
N HIS A 301 -24.56 28.43 -7.88
CA HIS A 301 -25.14 28.71 -6.57
C HIS A 301 -25.32 30.23 -6.44
N ALA A 302 -26.20 30.69 -5.55
CA ALA A 302 -26.56 32.11 -5.41
C ALA A 302 -25.34 33.01 -5.13
N SER A 303 -24.35 32.50 -4.39
CA SER A 303 -23.08 33.19 -4.08
C SER A 303 -21.96 32.94 -5.11
N GLY A 304 -22.27 32.30 -6.24
CA GLY A 304 -21.32 31.97 -7.31
C GLY A 304 -21.09 30.47 -7.47
N ALA A 305 -20.32 30.07 -8.49
CA ALA A 305 -20.09 28.65 -8.78
C ALA A 305 -19.44 27.89 -7.61
N VAL A 306 -19.95 26.69 -7.35
CA VAL A 306 -19.47 25.74 -6.32
C VAL A 306 -18.93 24.47 -6.98
N VAL A 307 -18.05 23.76 -6.29
CA VAL A 307 -17.46 22.48 -6.73
C VAL A 307 -17.85 21.39 -5.76
N LEU A 308 -18.58 20.37 -6.23
CA LEU A 308 -19.24 19.37 -5.40
C LEU A 308 -18.85 17.94 -5.84
N TYR A 309 -18.89 17.00 -4.90
CA TYR A 309 -18.80 15.55 -5.15
C TYR A 309 -20.06 14.87 -4.63
N GLY A 310 -20.66 13.94 -5.39
CA GLY A 310 -21.97 13.36 -5.05
C GLY A 310 -23.16 14.13 -5.62
N THR A 311 -24.35 13.77 -5.14
CA THR A 311 -25.62 14.31 -5.60
C THR A 311 -26.06 15.49 -4.73
N ALA A 312 -25.98 16.69 -5.29
CA ALA A 312 -26.30 17.93 -4.57
C ALA A 312 -27.81 18.16 -4.36
N PRO A 313 -28.18 18.86 -3.27
CA PRO A 313 -29.54 19.41 -3.10
C PRO A 313 -29.86 20.44 -4.18
N SER A 314 -31.13 20.80 -4.31
CA SER A 314 -31.65 21.68 -5.35
C SER A 314 -31.02 23.08 -5.33
N ASN A 315 -30.60 23.54 -4.15
CA ASN A 315 -29.90 24.81 -3.95
C ASN A 315 -28.37 24.72 -4.14
N ASN A 316 -27.80 23.52 -4.32
CA ASN A 316 -26.36 23.24 -4.52
C ASN A 316 -25.43 23.60 -3.34
N ASP A 317 -25.87 23.48 -2.07
CA ASP A 317 -25.04 23.84 -0.90
C ASP A 317 -24.53 22.64 -0.07
N CYS A 318 -24.92 21.41 -0.41
CA CYS A 318 -24.69 20.20 0.38
C CYS A 318 -25.35 20.19 1.78
N GLY A 319 -26.38 21.01 1.98
CA GLY A 319 -27.31 20.86 3.08
C GLY A 319 -28.22 19.65 2.94
N SER A 320 -29.04 19.42 3.96
CA SER A 320 -29.90 18.26 4.06
C SER A 320 -31.14 18.41 3.17
N GLU A 321 -31.27 17.53 2.20
CA GLU A 321 -32.45 17.36 1.34
C GLU A 321 -32.68 15.85 1.16
N ASN A 322 -33.95 15.45 1.05
CA ASN A 322 -34.28 14.03 0.93
C ASN A 322 -33.66 13.41 -0.32
N ASN A 323 -33.03 12.24 -0.18
CA ASN A 323 -32.34 11.51 -1.24
C ASN A 323 -31.16 12.26 -1.90
N LYS A 324 -30.55 13.23 -1.20
CA LYS A 324 -29.39 13.99 -1.67
C LYS A 324 -28.22 13.85 -0.71
N GLY A 325 -27.00 13.86 -1.23
CA GLY A 325 -25.81 13.84 -0.41
C GLY A 325 -24.60 14.24 -1.23
N CYS A 326 -23.91 15.28 -0.79
CA CYS A 326 -22.70 15.74 -1.44
C CYS A 326 -21.67 16.27 -0.45
N ALA A 327 -20.45 16.43 -0.93
CA ALA A 327 -19.36 17.12 -0.25
C ALA A 327 -18.90 18.33 -1.08
N CYS A 328 -18.62 19.45 -0.42
CA CYS A 328 -18.24 20.70 -1.05
C CYS A 328 -16.72 20.92 -1.03
N PHE A 329 -16.13 20.96 -2.23
CA PHE A 329 -14.71 21.18 -2.49
C PHE A 329 -14.39 22.55 -3.05
N THR A 330 -15.34 23.50 -2.98
CA THR A 330 -15.18 24.85 -3.54
C THR A 330 -13.93 25.57 -3.02
N LEU A 331 -13.58 25.38 -1.73
CA LEU A 331 -12.38 25.97 -1.13
C LEU A 331 -11.06 25.49 -1.75
N LEU A 332 -11.06 24.32 -2.40
CA LEU A 332 -9.89 23.77 -3.09
C LEU A 332 -9.83 24.17 -4.57
N SER A 333 -10.80 24.93 -5.06
CA SER A 333 -10.75 25.48 -6.41
C SER A 333 -9.83 26.71 -6.41
N ALA A 334 -8.73 26.66 -7.16
CA ALA A 334 -7.77 27.76 -7.25
C ALA A 334 -8.41 29.09 -7.69
N THR A 335 -9.50 29.04 -8.47
CA THR A 335 -10.25 30.23 -8.92
C THR A 335 -11.22 30.80 -7.88
N LYS A 336 -11.38 30.12 -6.74
CA LYS A 336 -12.30 30.47 -5.65
C LYS A 336 -11.62 30.54 -4.28
N ALA A 337 -10.42 29.98 -4.13
CA ALA A 337 -9.66 30.02 -2.89
C ALA A 337 -9.30 31.46 -2.55
N SER A 338 -9.58 31.87 -1.31
CA SER A 338 -9.24 33.21 -0.78
C SER A 338 -7.76 33.34 -0.40
N SER A 339 -7.01 32.24 -0.42
CA SER A 339 -5.58 32.16 -0.14
C SER A 339 -4.96 31.02 -0.94
N GLU A 340 -3.62 30.97 -0.96
CA GLU A 340 -2.90 29.85 -1.57
C GLU A 340 -3.36 28.52 -0.98
N ILE A 341 -3.69 27.57 -1.87
CA ILE A 341 -4.04 26.20 -1.48
C ILE A 341 -2.73 25.50 -1.15
N LYS A 342 -2.46 25.32 0.15
CA LYS A 342 -1.31 24.53 0.63
C LYS A 342 -1.48 23.08 0.13
N ARG A 343 -0.45 22.58 -0.57
CA ARG A 343 -0.37 21.19 -1.03
C ARG A 343 0.28 20.31 0.03
#